data_AF-A0A498L5F3-F1
#
_entry.id   AF-A0A498L5F3-F1
#
_cell.length_a   1.000
_cell.length_b   1.000
_cell.length_c   1.000
_cell.angle_alpha   90.00
_cell.angle_beta   90.00
_cell.angle_gamma   90.00
#
_symmetry.space_group_name_H-M   'P 1'
#
loop_
_entity.id
_entity.type
_entity.pdbx_description
1 polymer ?
#
loop_
_entity_poly.entity_id
_entity_poly.type
_entity_poly.pdbx_seq_one_letter_code
_entity_poly.pdbx_strand_id
1 'polypeptide(L)'
;MPSPHVEATALYDRQGGADGVETVVDEFYDRMLDDEQMRPVSEDVDTEHQRRHRALFSRQVAGGPAEYIDEDLRAVHWDLALTREDPRRSSRPSGRVRTPVVSTRPTLTR
;
A
#
# COMPACT_ATOMS: atom_id res chain seq x y z
N MET A 1 31.80 -13.65 -4.66
CA MET A 1 30.80 -14.41 -3.88
C MET A 1 29.53 -13.57 -3.83
N PRO A 2 28.41 -14.00 -4.41
CA PRO A 2 27.14 -13.30 -4.17
C PRO A 2 26.79 -13.41 -2.68
N SER A 3 26.33 -12.30 -2.09
CA SER A 3 25.94 -12.23 -0.68
C SER A 3 24.77 -13.17 -0.38
N PRO A 4 24.70 -13.75 0.83
CA PRO A 4 23.64 -14.67 1.23
C PRO A 4 22.34 -13.89 1.53
N HIS A 5 21.69 -13.39 0.49
CA HIS A 5 20.24 -13.32 0.51
C HIS A 5 19.73 -14.63 -0.07
N VAL A 6 19.99 -15.73 0.65
CA VAL A 6 19.16 -16.92 0.51
C VAL A 6 17.75 -16.45 0.88
N GLU A 7 16.90 -16.31 -0.13
CA GLU A 7 15.49 -16.70 -0.08
C GLU A 7 14.77 -16.40 1.25
N ALA A 8 14.81 -15.17 1.74
CA ALA A 8 13.78 -14.71 2.66
C ALA A 8 12.51 -14.65 1.83
N THR A 9 11.73 -15.72 1.82
CA THR A 9 10.44 -15.81 1.12
C THR A 9 9.70 -14.50 1.37
N ALA A 10 9.42 -13.75 0.29
CA ALA A 10 8.82 -12.44 0.42
C ALA A 10 7.53 -12.56 1.24
N LEU A 11 7.19 -11.52 2.02
CA LEU A 11 5.92 -11.53 2.75
C LEU A 11 4.75 -11.80 1.80
N TYR A 12 4.86 -11.30 0.57
CA TYR A 12 3.96 -11.59 -0.54
C TYR A 12 3.74 -13.09 -0.76
N ASP A 13 4.80 -13.88 -0.94
CA ASP A 13 4.69 -15.32 -1.17
C ASP A 13 4.14 -16.04 0.08
N ARG A 14 4.54 -15.59 1.28
CA ARG A 14 4.03 -16.13 2.55
C ARG A 14 2.54 -15.84 2.76
N GLN A 15 2.01 -14.78 2.15
CA GLN A 15 0.61 -14.40 2.20
C GLN A 15 -0.23 -15.10 1.13
N GLY A 16 0.37 -15.92 0.25
CA GLY A 16 -0.34 -16.60 -0.84
C GLY A 16 -0.26 -15.89 -2.19
N GLY A 17 0.68 -14.96 -2.36
CA GLY A 17 0.86 -14.23 -3.61
C GLY A 17 -0.28 -13.25 -3.89
N ALA A 18 -0.68 -13.12 -5.16
CA ALA A 18 -1.66 -12.14 -5.59
C ALA A 18 -3.03 -12.35 -4.93
N ASP A 19 -3.56 -13.57 -5.02
CA ASP A 19 -4.87 -13.95 -4.48
C ASP A 19 -4.95 -13.71 -2.96
N GLY A 20 -3.85 -13.99 -2.26
CA GLY A 20 -3.75 -13.75 -0.82
C GLY A 20 -3.78 -12.25 -0.46
N VAL A 21 -3.05 -11.43 -1.22
CA VAL A 21 -3.09 -9.96 -1.05
C VAL A 21 -4.47 -9.40 -1.37
N GLU A 22 -5.09 -9.84 -2.47
CA GLU A 22 -6.43 -9.41 -2.87
C GLU A 22 -7.46 -9.74 -1.80
N THR A 23 -7.44 -10.97 -1.28
CA THR A 23 -8.33 -11.40 -0.19
C THR A 23 -8.18 -10.52 1.06
N VAL A 24 -6.95 -10.24 1.49
CA VAL A 24 -6.69 -9.40 2.67
C VAL A 24 -7.17 -7.96 2.45
N VAL A 25 -6.94 -7.42 1.25
CA VAL A 25 -7.39 -6.06 0.91
C VAL A 25 -8.91 -5.99 0.89
N ASP A 26 -9.58 -7.00 0.34
CA ASP A 26 -11.03 -7.02 0.30
C ASP A 26 -11.65 -7.08 1.69
N GLU A 27 -11.16 -7.98 2.56
CA GLU A 27 -11.61 -8.03 3.95
C GLU A 27 -11.33 -6.74 4.72
N PHE A 28 -10.20 -6.06 4.43
CA PHE A 28 -9.88 -4.78 5.05
C PHE A 28 -10.92 -3.72 4.70
N TYR A 29 -11.27 -3.57 3.42
CA TYR A 29 -12.26 -2.57 3.01
C TYR A 29 -13.67 -2.93 3.48
N ASP A 30 -14.05 -4.20 3.51
CA ASP A 30 -15.35 -4.62 4.04
C ASP A 30 -15.47 -4.20 5.52
N ARG A 31 -14.47 -4.51 6.34
CA ARG A 31 -14.44 -4.10 7.76
C ARG A 31 -14.38 -2.59 7.93
N MET A 32 -13.63 -1.88 7.08
CA MET A 32 -13.50 -0.43 7.15
C MET A 32 -14.82 0.27 6.81
N LEU A 33 -15.57 -0.23 5.83
CA LEU A 33 -16.86 0.37 5.45
C LEU A 33 -17.96 0.08 6.47
N ASP A 34 -17.86 -1.03 7.19
CA ASP A 34 -18.78 -1.36 8.28
C ASP A 34 -18.46 -0.61 9.60
N ASP A 35 -17.30 0.06 9.71
CA ASP A 35 -16.93 0.84 10.89
C ASP A 35 -17.54 2.25 10.85
N GLU A 36 -18.44 2.54 11.80
CA GLU A 36 -19.08 3.84 11.93
C GLU A 36 -18.08 5.00 12.11
N GLN A 37 -16.92 4.75 12.71
CA GLN A 37 -15.87 5.75 12.87
C GLN A 37 -15.20 6.14 11.55
N MET A 38 -15.27 5.27 10.55
CA MET A 38 -14.66 5.50 9.22
C MET A 38 -15.60 6.21 8.26
N ARG A 39 -16.91 6.24 8.53
CA ARG A 39 -17.91 6.89 7.68
C ARG A 39 -17.54 8.31 7.24
N PRO A 40 -17.09 9.23 8.13
CA PRO A 40 -16.80 10.61 7.73
C PRO A 40 -15.66 10.75 6.72
N VAL A 41 -14.78 9.75 6.62
CA VAL A 41 -13.63 9.77 5.70
C VAL A 41 -13.84 8.88 4.47
N SER A 42 -14.88 8.05 4.45
CA SER A 42 -15.18 7.13 3.34
C SER A 42 -16.37 7.54 2.48
N GLU A 43 -17.17 8.54 2.90
CA GLU A 43 -18.44 8.93 2.24
C GLU A 43 -18.32 9.26 0.75
N ASP A 44 -17.25 9.93 0.32
CA ASP A 44 -17.05 10.36 -1.07
C ASP A 44 -15.95 9.56 -1.82
N VAL A 45 -15.59 8.39 -1.31
CA VAL A 45 -14.46 7.61 -1.82
C VAL A 45 -14.92 6.58 -2.86
N ASP A 46 -14.29 6.59 -4.05
CA ASP A 46 -14.39 5.50 -5.01
C ASP A 46 -13.69 4.25 -4.43
N THR A 47 -14.50 3.42 -3.76
CA THR A 47 -14.01 2.25 -3.03
C THR A 47 -13.43 1.20 -3.97
N GLU A 48 -13.98 1.05 -5.18
CA GLU A 48 -13.48 0.06 -6.14
C GLU A 48 -12.09 0.48 -6.65
N HIS A 49 -11.90 1.76 -6.96
CA HIS A 49 -10.59 2.30 -7.29
C HIS A 49 -9.61 2.11 -6.13
N GLN A 50 -10.02 2.45 -4.91
CA GLN A 50 -9.16 2.35 -3.72
C GLN A 50 -8.79 0.90 -3.35
N ARG A 51 -9.66 -0.09 -3.59
CA ARG A 51 -9.35 -1.52 -3.43
C ARG A 51 -8.23 -1.96 -4.36
N ARG A 52 -8.37 -1.67 -5.65
CA ARG A 52 -7.36 -1.98 -6.68
C ARG A 52 -6.02 -1.30 -6.37
N HIS A 53 -6.07 -0.01 -6.02
CA HIS A 53 -4.91 0.78 -5.64
C HIS A 53 -4.19 0.21 -4.42
N ARG A 54 -4.96 -0.16 -3.38
CA ARG A 54 -4.42 -0.75 -2.14
C ARG A 54 -3.82 -2.14 -2.39
N ALA A 55 -4.38 -2.94 -3.28
CA ALA A 55 -3.80 -4.23 -3.66
C ALA A 55 -2.43 -4.07 -4.32
N LEU A 56 -2.29 -3.12 -5.25
CA LEU A 56 -1.02 -2.79 -5.90
C LEU A 56 0.03 -2.30 -4.88
N PHE A 57 -0.35 -1.38 -3.99
CA PHE A 57 0.52 -0.92 -2.92
C PHE A 57 0.94 -2.06 -1.99
N SER A 58 -0.01 -2.89 -1.54
CA SER A 58 0.22 -3.99 -0.61
C SER A 58 1.16 -5.05 -1.20
N ARG A 59 0.97 -5.37 -2.49
CA ARG A 59 1.89 -6.24 -3.24
C ARG A 59 3.31 -5.67 -3.25
N GLN A 60 3.48 -4.37 -3.53
CA GLN A 60 4.81 -3.74 -3.55
C GLN A 60 5.48 -3.78 -2.18
N VAL A 61 4.80 -3.36 -1.11
CA VAL A 61 5.40 -3.31 0.23
C VAL A 61 5.64 -4.69 0.83
N ALA A 62 4.88 -5.71 0.40
CA ALA A 62 5.09 -7.11 0.79
C ALA A 62 6.25 -7.77 0.03
N GLY A 63 6.91 -7.06 -0.90
CA GLY A 63 8.04 -7.57 -1.69
C GLY A 63 7.63 -8.35 -2.94
N GLY A 64 6.37 -8.25 -3.36
CA GLY A 64 5.87 -8.84 -4.60
C GLY A 64 6.12 -7.97 -5.83
N PRO A 65 5.85 -8.50 -7.05
CA PRO A 65 6.10 -7.77 -8.30
C PRO A 65 5.05 -6.67 -8.50
N ALA A 66 5.30 -5.44 -8.08
CA ALA A 66 4.39 -4.33 -8.39
C ALA A 66 5.20 -3.07 -8.67
N GLU A 67 4.78 -2.37 -9.73
CA GLU A 67 5.20 -1.00 -10.04
C GLU A 67 4.13 -0.05 -9.50
N TYR A 68 3.94 -0.02 -8.18
CA TYR A 68 3.16 1.04 -7.54
C TYR A 68 3.99 2.34 -7.61
N ILE A 69 3.63 3.19 -8.56
CA ILE A 69 4.23 4.50 -8.78
C ILE A 69 3.16 5.52 -8.45
N ASP A 70 3.14 5.98 -7.20
CA ASP A 70 2.04 6.84 -6.78
C ASP A 70 2.46 7.98 -5.88
N GLU A 71 1.48 8.87 -5.71
CA GLU A 71 1.59 10.11 -4.99
C GLU A 71 2.10 9.91 -3.57
N ASP A 72 2.75 10.95 -3.04
CA ASP A 72 3.27 10.94 -1.68
C ASP A 72 2.14 10.58 -0.72
N LEU A 73 2.25 9.42 -0.06
CA LEU A 73 1.23 8.92 0.87
C LEU A 73 0.89 9.96 1.92
N ARG A 74 1.86 10.78 2.35
CA ARG A 74 1.60 11.86 3.32
C ARG A 74 0.78 12.98 2.70
N ALA A 75 0.98 13.29 1.42
CA ALA A 75 0.24 14.34 0.72
C ALA A 75 -1.21 13.93 0.44
N VAL A 76 -1.46 12.68 0.03
CA VAL A 76 -2.83 12.22 -0.29
C VAL A 76 -3.66 11.96 0.97
N HIS A 77 -3.02 11.60 2.08
CA HIS A 77 -3.69 11.46 3.38
C HIS A 77 -3.61 12.76 4.21
N TRP A 78 -3.12 13.85 3.65
CA TRP A 78 -2.82 15.07 4.39
C TRP A 78 -4.05 15.70 5.05
N ASP A 79 -5.14 15.78 4.28
CA ASP A 79 -6.40 16.39 4.71
C ASP A 79 -7.31 15.38 5.44
N LEU A 80 -6.88 14.11 5.54
CA LEU A 80 -7.50 13.10 6.40
C LEU A 80 -6.86 13.24 7.78
N ALA A 81 -7.65 13.52 8.82
CA ALA A 81 -7.16 13.77 10.19
C ALA A 81 -6.60 12.50 10.87
N LEU A 82 -5.65 11.81 10.24
CA LEU A 82 -5.06 10.55 10.67
C LEU A 82 -3.86 10.83 11.58
N THR A 83 -4.13 11.18 12.84
CA THR A 83 -3.12 11.13 13.90
C THR A 83 -3.63 10.34 15.09
N ARG A 84 -2.68 9.91 15.95
CA ARG A 84 -2.87 8.84 16.95
C ARG A 84 -4.04 9.11 17.92
N GLU A 85 -4.38 10.38 18.13
CA GLU A 85 -5.61 10.89 18.78
C GLU A 85 -5.84 12.35 18.30
N ASP A 86 -6.49 12.70 17.18
CA ASP A 86 -6.80 14.15 16.91
C ASP A 86 -7.94 14.50 15.91
N PRO A 87 -8.86 15.41 16.28
CA PRO A 87 -9.85 16.09 15.42
C PRO A 87 -9.34 17.30 14.57
N ARG A 88 -8.81 17.04 13.35
CA ARG A 88 -8.58 18.01 12.21
C ARG A 88 -7.18 18.65 12.02
N ARG A 89 -6.06 18.01 12.38
CA ARG A 89 -4.78 18.76 12.40
C ARG A 89 -4.12 19.08 11.04
N SER A 90 -3.64 20.34 10.96
CA SER A 90 -3.12 21.14 9.84
C SER A 90 -1.58 21.32 9.74
N SER A 91 -1.12 21.83 8.57
CA SER A 91 0.25 22.13 8.03
C SER A 91 0.85 21.22 6.92
N ARG A 92 0.43 21.42 5.64
CA ARG A 92 0.87 20.66 4.44
C ARG A 92 2.40 20.50 4.31
N PRO A 93 2.94 19.30 4.07
CA PRO A 93 4.35 19.09 3.76
C PRO A 93 4.60 19.42 2.29
N SER A 94 5.54 20.32 2.03
CA SER A 94 6.08 20.53 0.69
C SER A 94 7.20 19.52 0.44
N GLY A 95 6.90 18.45 -0.29
CA GLY A 95 7.89 17.49 -0.78
C GLY A 95 7.22 16.26 -1.37
N ARG A 96 7.81 15.66 -2.42
CA ARG A 96 7.38 14.38 -3.00
C ARG A 96 8.23 13.27 -2.39
N VAL A 97 7.67 12.45 -1.51
CA VAL A 97 8.30 11.19 -1.07
C VAL A 97 8.40 10.28 -2.29
N ARG A 98 9.61 10.15 -2.85
CA ARG A 98 9.93 9.13 -3.85
C ARG A 98 10.28 7.84 -3.10
N THR A 99 9.44 6.82 -3.20
CA THR A 99 9.85 5.46 -2.85
C THR A 99 10.84 4.96 -3.90
N PRO A 100 12.00 4.37 -3.53
CA PRO A 100 12.90 3.79 -4.50
C PRO A 100 12.23 2.60 -5.18
N VAL A 101 12.17 2.62 -6.51
CA VAL A 101 11.86 1.43 -7.32
C VAL A 101 13.00 0.44 -7.13
N VAL A 102 12.68 -0.73 -6.57
CA VAL A 102 13.56 -1.91 -6.68
C VAL A 102 13.25 -2.54 -8.04
N SER A 103 14.02 -2.17 -9.05
CA SER A 103 13.97 -2.82 -10.37
C SER A 103 14.70 -4.16 -10.28
N THR A 104 13.96 -5.26 -10.17
CA THR A 104 14.52 -6.59 -10.41
C THR A 104 14.61 -6.81 -11.92
N ARG A 105 15.72 -6.40 -12.54
CA ARG A 105 16.03 -6.82 -13.92
C ARG A 105 16.28 -8.33 -13.92
N PRO A 106 15.61 -9.12 -14.78
CA PRO A 106 15.98 -10.52 -14.95
C PRO A 106 17.34 -10.57 -15.63
N THR A 107 18.33 -11.17 -14.96
CA THR A 107 19.59 -11.55 -15.60
C THR A 107 19.30 -12.71 -16.54
N LEU A 108 19.24 -12.44 -17.84
CA LEU A 108 19.33 -13.47 -18.86
C LEU A 108 20.76 -14.04 -18.83
N THR A 109 20.91 -15.24 -18.27
CA THR A 109 22.13 -16.03 -18.40
C THR A 109 22.20 -16.59 -19.82
N ARG A 110 23.34 -16.38 -20.49
CA ARG A 110 23.78 -17.13 -21.67
C ARG A 110 24.95 -18.01 -21.26
#